data_AF-A0ABD0RU43-F1
#
_entry.id   AF-A0ABD0RU43-F1
#
_cell.length_a   1.000
_cell.length_b   1.000
_cell.length_c   1.000
_cell.angle_alpha   90.00
_cell.angle_beta   90.00
_cell.angle_gamma   90.00
#
_symmetry.space_group_name_H-M   'P 1'
#
loop_
_entity.id
_entity.type
_entity.pdbx_description
1 polymer ?
#
loop_
_entity_poly.entity_id
_entity_poly.type
_entity_poly.pdbx_seq_one_letter_code
_entity_poly.pdbx_strand_id
1 'polypeptide(L)'
;GSVNISCKYPQSHSADVKFVCRRSGSDLCAEETSVKENRRWSAEGQIQLYDDREQQLLTGTISHVTQQHSAEYWTQELHHTSPHQRY
;
A
#
# COMPACT_ATOMS: atom_id res chain seq x y z
N GLY A 1 -5.51 15.13 12.05
CA GLY A 1 -6.34 13.91 12.01
C GLY A 1 -5.55 12.79 11.37
N SER A 2 -5.91 11.54 11.67
CA SER A 2 -5.39 10.34 11.00
C SER A 2 -6.55 9.56 10.38
N VAL A 3 -6.25 8.82 9.31
CA VAL A 3 -7.21 7.93 8.63
C VAL A 3 -6.59 6.55 8.52
N ASN A 4 -7.40 5.53 8.80
CA ASN A 4 -7.02 4.14 8.59
C ASN A 4 -7.73 3.62 7.34
N ILE A 5 -6.97 2.95 6.49
CA ILE A 5 -7.41 2.27 5.28
C ILE A 5 -7.09 0.80 5.48
N SER A 6 -8.03 -0.08 5.13
CA SER A 6 -7.81 -1.51 5.20
C SER A 6 -8.31 -2.16 3.91
N CYS A 7 -7.48 -3.02 3.33
CA CYS A 7 -7.77 -3.69 2.06
C CYS A 7 -7.48 -5.18 2.21
N LYS A 8 -8.49 -5.99 1.90
CA LYS A 8 -8.30 -7.43 1.78
C LYS A 8 -7.69 -7.76 0.42
N TYR A 9 -6.83 -8.77 0.38
CA TYR A 9 -6.24 -9.28 -0.85
C TYR A 9 -6.41 -10.81 -0.95
N PRO A 10 -6.25 -11.44 -2.12
CA PRO A 10 -6.39 -12.88 -2.26
C PRO A 10 -5.24 -13.66 -1.59
N GLN A 11 -5.46 -14.92 -1.21
CA GLN A 11 -4.39 -15.75 -0.63
C GLN A 11 -3.22 -16.00 -1.58
N SER A 12 -3.46 -16.08 -2.89
CA SER A 12 -2.42 -16.23 -3.92
C SER A 12 -1.36 -15.12 -3.88
N HIS A 13 -1.75 -14.03 -3.26
CA HIS A 13 -1.09 -12.75 -3.21
C HIS A 13 -0.38 -12.55 -1.85
N SER A 14 -0.58 -13.43 -0.85
CA SER A 14 0.07 -13.31 0.47
C SER A 14 1.60 -13.25 0.43
N ALA A 15 2.27 -13.76 -0.60
CA ALA A 15 3.73 -13.69 -0.69
C ALA A 15 4.27 -12.40 -1.35
N ASP A 16 3.42 -11.66 -2.06
CA ASP A 16 3.85 -10.52 -2.86
C ASP A 16 4.06 -9.27 -2.01
N VAL A 17 4.91 -8.38 -2.50
CA VAL A 17 5.11 -7.06 -1.91
C VAL A 17 3.84 -6.23 -2.10
N LYS A 18 3.36 -5.65 -1.01
CA LYS A 18 2.21 -4.75 -1.01
C LYS A 18 2.68 -3.32 -0.96
N PHE A 19 1.97 -2.45 -1.67
CA PHE A 19 2.24 -1.02 -1.64
C PHE A 19 0.96 -0.21 -1.68
N VAL A 20 1.02 0.96 -1.05
CA VAL A 20 -0.04 1.95 -1.07
C VAL A 20 0.49 3.17 -1.79
N CYS A 21 -0.27 3.58 -2.80
CA CYS A 21 0.01 4.78 -3.57
C CYS A 21 -0.91 5.91 -3.14
N ARG A 22 -0.33 7.09 -2.95
CA ARG A 22 -1.04 8.35 -2.82
C ARG A 22 -0.99 9.10 -4.15
N ARG A 23 -2.16 9.40 -4.70
CA ARG A 23 -2.28 10.27 -5.85
C ARG A 23 -2.11 11.74 -5.45
N SER A 24 -1.39 12.53 -6.25
CA SER A 24 -1.27 13.98 -6.08
C SER A 24 -1.26 14.67 -7.44
N GLY A 25 -2.23 15.55 -7.70
CA GLY A 25 -2.36 16.23 -8.99
C GLY A 25 -2.50 15.26 -10.17
N SER A 26 -1.58 15.33 -11.14
CA SER A 26 -1.51 14.44 -12.30
C SER A 26 -0.80 13.11 -12.04
N ASP A 27 -0.02 13.01 -10.97
CA ASP A 27 0.77 11.82 -10.67
C ASP A 27 -0.08 10.74 -10.02
N LEU A 28 -0.20 9.60 -10.72
CA LEU A 28 -1.01 8.45 -10.30
C LEU A 28 -0.50 7.82 -8.99
N CYS A 29 0.79 7.96 -8.68
CA CYS A 29 1.40 7.54 -7.43
C CYS A 29 2.57 8.49 -7.11
N ALA A 30 2.27 9.61 -6.45
CA ALA A 30 3.27 10.62 -6.08
C ALA A 30 4.06 10.21 -4.83
N GLU A 31 3.41 9.51 -3.90
CA GLU A 31 4.05 8.86 -2.76
C GLU A 31 3.66 7.39 -2.76
N GLU A 32 4.66 6.52 -2.72
CA GLU A 32 4.49 5.08 -2.55
C GLU A 32 5.06 4.69 -1.19
N THR A 33 4.38 3.78 -0.51
CA THR A 33 4.95 3.09 0.65
C THR A 33 4.79 1.61 0.41
N SER A 34 5.85 0.83 0.61
CA SER A 34 5.80 -0.62 0.46
C SER A 34 6.01 -1.34 1.78
N VAL A 35 5.42 -2.52 1.91
CA VAL A 35 5.63 -3.44 3.02
C VAL A 35 5.98 -4.81 2.46
N LYS A 36 7.15 -5.30 2.88
CA LYS A 36 7.67 -6.63 2.52
C LYS A 36 7.60 -7.60 3.68
N GLU A 37 7.59 -7.10 4.91
CA GLU A 37 7.57 -7.91 6.12
C GLU A 37 6.15 -8.18 6.58
N ASN A 38 5.88 -9.43 6.97
CA ASN A 38 4.61 -9.82 7.55
C ASN A 38 4.52 -9.36 9.01
N ARG A 39 3.36 -8.83 9.40
CA ARG A 39 3.01 -8.38 10.77
C ARG A 39 3.99 -7.38 11.37
N ARG A 40 4.60 -6.56 10.52
CA ARG A 40 5.47 -5.47 10.94
C ARG A 40 5.03 -4.17 10.29
N TRP A 41 5.12 -3.10 11.07
CA TRP A 41 4.87 -1.76 10.57
C TRP A 41 6.04 -1.28 9.71
N SER A 42 5.74 -0.89 8.48
CA SER A 42 6.64 -0.17 7.58
C SER A 42 6.13 1.26 7.45
N ALA A 43 6.98 2.25 7.73
CA ALA A 43 6.60 3.65 7.69
C ALA A 43 7.46 4.40 6.67
N GLU A 44 6.81 5.15 5.79
CA GLU A 44 7.47 6.02 4.82
C GLU A 44 6.67 7.32 4.67
N GLY A 45 7.30 8.46 4.96
CA GLY A 45 6.64 9.75 4.98
C GLY A 45 5.46 9.81 5.96
N GLN A 46 4.26 10.02 5.43
CA GLN A 46 3.02 10.16 6.20
C GLN A 46 2.22 8.85 6.32
N ILE A 47 2.65 7.78 5.63
CA ILE A 47 1.93 6.52 5.53
C ILE A 47 2.66 5.45 6.35
N GLN A 48 1.89 4.68 7.11
CA GLN A 48 2.37 3.47 7.79
C GLN A 48 1.57 2.27 7.30
N LEU A 49 2.24 1.23 6.85
CA LEU A 49 1.64 -0.01 6.37
C LEU A 49 1.88 -1.15 7.33
N TYR A 50 0.89 -2.02 7.44
CA TYR A 50 0.91 -3.25 8.19
C TYR A 50 0.26 -4.36 7.35
N ASP A 51 1.03 -5.37 7.01
CA ASP A 51 0.57 -6.52 6.25
C ASP A 51 0.29 -7.71 7.19
N ASP A 52 -0.96 -8.19 7.25
CA ASP A 52 -1.31 -9.44 7.92
C ASP A 52 -1.67 -10.53 6.91
N ARG A 53 -0.69 -11.34 6.56
CA ARG A 53 -0.82 -12.40 5.55
C ARG A 53 -1.73 -13.54 5.94
N GLU A 54 -1.92 -13.76 7.23
CA GLU A 54 -2.84 -14.79 7.74
C GLU A 54 -4.29 -14.36 7.53
N GLN A 55 -4.57 -13.08 7.76
CA GLN A 55 -5.89 -12.49 7.55
C GLN A 55 -6.10 -11.93 6.13
N GLN A 56 -5.06 -12.00 5.30
CA GLN A 56 -4.98 -11.42 3.96
C GLN A 56 -5.40 -9.94 3.96
N LEU A 57 -4.89 -9.18 4.94
CA LEU A 57 -5.33 -7.83 5.23
C LEU A 57 -4.14 -6.88 5.27
N LEU A 58 -4.13 -5.92 4.35
CA LEU A 58 -3.22 -4.79 4.37
C LEU A 58 -3.91 -3.62 5.08
N THR A 59 -3.26 -3.06 6.10
CA THR A 59 -3.73 -1.87 6.81
C THR A 59 -2.76 -0.72 6.58
N GLY A 60 -3.27 0.41 6.12
CA GLY A 60 -2.53 1.66 5.96
C GLY A 60 -3.06 2.75 6.88
N THR A 61 -2.19 3.35 7.68
CA THR A 61 -2.50 4.51 8.53
C THR A 61 -1.86 5.74 7.91
N ILE A 62 -2.66 6.75 7.60
CA ILE A 62 -2.18 8.03 7.10
C ILE A 62 -2.23 9.05 8.23
N SER A 63 -1.08 9.62 8.52
CA SER A 63 -0.92 10.69 9.50
C SER A 63 -1.00 12.05 8.83
N HIS A 64 -1.44 13.07 9.57
CA HIS A 64 -1.46 14.47 9.12
C HIS A 64 -2.35 14.73 7.90
N VAL A 65 -3.53 14.10 7.88
CA VAL A 65 -4.54 14.37 6.85
C VAL A 65 -4.97 15.84 6.94
N THR A 66 -4.55 16.66 5.97
CA THR A 66 -5.00 18.05 5.82
C THR A 66 -6.24 18.08 4.94
N GLN A 67 -7.21 18.94 5.28
CA GLN A 67 -8.53 19.03 4.66
C GLN A 67 -8.52 19.36 3.15
N GLN A 68 -7.33 19.60 2.57
CA GLN A 68 -7.12 20.05 1.20
C GLN A 68 -6.89 18.90 0.19
N HIS A 69 -6.86 17.64 0.62
CA HIS A 69 -6.60 16.51 -0.27
C HIS A 69 -7.70 15.45 -0.15
N SER A 70 -8.67 15.48 -1.07
CA SER A 70 -9.41 14.29 -1.48
C SER A 70 -8.43 13.36 -2.21
N ALA A 71 -7.51 12.74 -1.46
CA ALA A 71 -6.52 11.84 -2.02
C ALA A 71 -7.15 10.47 -2.27
N GLU A 72 -7.12 10.04 -3.52
CA GLU A 72 -7.44 8.66 -3.90
C GLU A 72 -6.24 7.78 -3.52
N TYR A 73 -6.49 6.75 -2.72
CA TYR A 73 -5.48 5.76 -2.34
C TYR A 73 -5.80 4.44 -3.04
N TRP A 74 -4.82 3.89 -3.75
CA TRP A 74 -4.93 2.61 -4.44
C TRP A 74 -3.94 1.63 -3.83
N THR A 75 -4.44 0.44 -3.49
CA THR A 75 -3.60 -0.71 -3.16
C THR A 75 -3.26 -1.44 -4.44
N GLN A 76 -1.98 -1.56 -4.73
CA GLN A 76 -1.49 -2.34 -5.86
C GLN A 76 -0.57 -3.44 -5.34
N GLU A 77 -0.39 -4.47 -6.17
CA GLU A 77 0.32 -5.68 -5.82
C GLU A 77 1.27 -6.08 -6.94
N LEU A 78 2.56 -6.22 -6.61
CA LEU A 78 3.59 -6.61 -7.56
C LEU A 78 3.84 -8.10 -7.37
N HIS A 79 3.22 -8.91 -8.24
CA HIS A 79 3.61 -10.31 -8.38
C HIS A 79 5.04 -10.35 -8.91
N HIS A 80 5.95 -11.03 -8.21
CA HIS A 80 7.33 -11.21 -8.65
C HIS A 80 7.37 -12.23 -9.80
N THR A 81 6.76 -11.93 -10.94
CA THR A 81 7.01 -12.67 -12.18
C THR A 81 8.43 -12.33 -12.63
N SER A 82 9.29 -13.34 -12.69
CA SER A 82 10.60 -13.33 -13.34
C SER A 82 10.62 -12.41 -14.58
N PRO A 83 11.69 -11.64 -14.86
CA PRO A 83 11.71 -10.55 -15.86
C PRO A 83 11.57 -10.99 -17.33
N HIS A 84 11.11 -12.20 -17.61
CA HIS A 84 11.10 -12.79 -18.96
C HIS A 84 9.81 -12.65 -19.77
N GLN A 85 8.79 -11.95 -19.29
CA GLN A 85 7.58 -11.71 -20.10
C GLN A 85 7.20 -10.22 -20.14
N ARG A 86 7.98 -9.48 -20.93
CA ARG A 86 7.46 -8.38 -21.74
C ARG A 86 7.84 -8.67 -23.20
N TYR A 87 6.88 -9.20 -23.95
CA TYR A 87 6.72 -8.98 -25.38
C TYR A 87 5.23 -8.78 -25.63
#